data_AF-A0A8B3N9B1-F1
#
_entry.id   AF-A0A8B3N9B1-F1
#
_cell.length_a   1.000
_cell.length_b   1.000
_cell.length_c   1.000
_cell.angle_alpha   90.00
_cell.angle_beta   90.00
_cell.angle_gamma   90.00
#
_symmetry.space_group_name_H-M   'P 1'
#
loop_
_entity.id
_entity.type
_entity.pdbx_description
1 polymer ?
#
loop_
_entity_poly.entity_id
_entity_poly.type
_entity_poly.pdbx_seq_one_letter_code
_entity_poly.pdbx_strand_id
1 'polypeptide(L)'
;MQYRRYIEGLRAVAVLPVVLFHFGISAIPGGFSGVDIFFVISGYLTSGSLLDDLERGQFSIVNFYWRRARRILPALVFVMLLTCIAALFILLPPDLRGFSLSIIATSTFWSNVFFWKTSSYFSIDAALLPLLHTWPLSVAEQYYIFAPILMFLIYRYIGKRWLTT
;
A
#
# COMPACT_ATOMS: atom_id res chain seq x y z
N MET A 1 20.97 -2.51 -10.24
CA MET A 1 21.13 -1.16 -9.69
C MET A 1 21.80 -1.22 -8.33
N GLN A 2 22.65 -0.24 -7.98
CA GLN A 2 23.14 -0.08 -6.60
C GLN A 2 21.96 0.14 -5.66
N TYR A 3 21.96 -0.52 -4.49
CA TYR A 3 20.92 -0.38 -3.47
C TYR A 3 20.94 1.05 -2.89
N ARG A 4 20.05 1.92 -3.39
CA ARG A 4 19.97 3.34 -3.03
C ARG A 4 19.09 3.52 -1.79
N ARG A 5 19.64 3.22 -0.60
CA ARG A 5 18.98 3.35 0.71
C ARG A 5 18.27 4.70 0.93
N TYR A 6 18.83 5.79 0.39
CA TYR A 6 18.25 7.13 0.51
C TYR A 6 16.88 7.26 -0.18
N ILE A 7 16.66 6.58 -1.31
CA ILE A 7 15.35 6.60 -1.99
C ILE A 7 14.32 5.82 -1.17
N GLU A 8 14.75 4.73 -0.52
CA GLU A 8 13.88 4.01 0.40
C GLU A 8 13.47 4.87 1.61
N GLY A 9 14.39 5.69 2.13
CA GLY A 9 14.12 6.65 3.20
C GLY A 9 13.17 7.76 2.78
N LEU A 10 13.20 8.16 1.50
CA LEU A 10 12.30 9.17 0.95
C LEU A 10 10.82 8.73 1.01
N ARG A 11 10.53 7.42 0.98
CA ARG A 11 9.18 6.90 1.24
C ARG A 11 8.69 7.23 2.65
N ALA A 12 9.56 7.12 3.65
CA ALA A 12 9.21 7.46 5.03
C ALA A 12 8.92 8.96 5.16
N VAL A 13 9.75 9.79 4.51
CA VAL A 13 9.52 11.24 4.45
C VAL A 13 8.20 11.59 3.77
N ALA A 14 7.84 10.90 2.68
CA ALA A 14 6.58 11.12 1.96
C ALA A 14 5.33 10.83 2.80
N VAL A 15 5.42 9.99 3.83
CA VAL A 15 4.31 9.68 4.74
C VAL A 15 4.11 10.76 5.81
N LEU A 16 5.15 11.52 6.16
CA LEU A 16 5.07 12.53 7.24
C LEU A 16 3.97 13.58 6.99
N PRO A 17 3.86 14.20 5.80
CA PRO A 17 2.78 15.14 5.51
C PRO A 17 1.38 14.52 5.65
N VAL A 18 1.22 13.24 5.30
CA VAL A 18 -0.06 12.51 5.41
C VAL A 18 -0.45 12.37 6.87
N VAL A 19 0.50 11.98 7.73
CA VAL A 19 0.28 11.82 9.16
C VAL A 19 -0.05 13.17 9.79
N LEU A 20 0.73 14.21 9.52
CA LEU A 20 0.51 15.56 10.06
C LEU A 20 -0.85 16.15 9.62
N PHE A 21 -1.27 15.87 8.39
CA PHE A 21 -2.58 16.26 7.88
C PHE A 21 -3.72 15.63 8.72
N HIS A 22 -3.60 14.36 9.10
CA HIS A 22 -4.60 13.70 9.95
C HIS A 22 -4.62 14.20 11.39
N PHE A 23 -3.52 14.82 11.87
CA PHE A 23 -3.48 15.51 13.16
C PHE A 23 -4.07 16.93 13.12
N GLY A 24 -4.66 17.35 12.01
CA GLY A 24 -5.28 18.67 11.88
C GLY A 24 -4.28 19.82 11.78
N ILE A 25 -3.01 19.53 11.46
CA ILE A 25 -1.98 20.55 11.28
C ILE A 25 -2.23 21.26 9.94
N SER A 26 -2.94 22.38 10.00
CA SER A 26 -3.32 23.21 8.84
C SER A 26 -2.14 23.86 8.12
N ALA A 27 -0.93 23.81 8.69
CA ALA A 27 0.29 24.35 8.11
C ALA A 27 0.76 23.61 6.84
N ILE A 28 0.17 22.45 6.51
CA ILE A 28 0.51 21.66 5.31
C ILE A 28 -0.75 21.43 4.45
N PRO A 29 -1.22 22.47 3.72
CA PRO A 29 -2.26 22.28 2.73
C PRO A 29 -1.78 21.27 1.67
N GLY A 30 -2.57 20.22 1.42
CA GLY A 30 -2.20 19.15 0.48
C GLY A 30 -1.37 18.01 1.07
N GLY A 31 -1.33 17.81 2.39
CA GLY A 31 -0.57 16.71 3.01
C GLY A 31 -0.93 15.30 2.49
N PHE A 32 -2.11 15.11 1.90
CA PHE A 32 -2.50 13.88 1.22
C PHE A 32 -1.66 13.55 -0.03
N SER A 33 -1.05 14.54 -0.69
CA SER A 33 -0.15 14.33 -1.85
C SER A 33 1.09 13.51 -1.50
N GLY A 34 1.41 13.37 -0.20
CA GLY A 34 2.42 12.43 0.26
C GLY A 34 2.15 10.98 -0.12
N VAL A 35 0.87 10.58 -0.25
CA VAL A 35 0.48 9.25 -0.73
C VAL A 35 0.89 9.04 -2.19
N ASP A 36 0.66 10.03 -3.05
CA ASP A 36 1.04 9.97 -4.47
C ASP A 36 2.56 9.85 -4.64
N ILE A 37 3.31 10.67 -3.90
CA ILE A 37 4.77 10.62 -3.88
C ILE A 37 5.26 9.25 -3.41
N PHE A 38 4.67 8.71 -2.34
CA PHE A 38 4.99 7.37 -1.85
C PHE A 38 4.77 6.29 -2.92
N PHE A 39 3.68 6.36 -3.67
CA PHE A 39 3.39 5.40 -4.75
C PHE A 39 4.38 5.52 -5.91
N VAL A 40 4.71 6.74 -6.34
CA VAL A 40 5.70 6.95 -7.42
C VAL A 40 7.05 6.36 -7.03
N ILE A 41 7.54 6.64 -5.82
CA ILE A 41 8.82 6.11 -5.34
C ILE A 41 8.76 4.57 -5.22
N SER A 42 7.65 4.04 -4.70
CA SER A 42 7.47 2.58 -4.55
C SER A 42 7.42 1.86 -5.89
N GLY A 43 6.78 2.45 -6.89
CA GLY A 43 6.74 1.96 -8.27
C GLY A 43 8.13 1.96 -8.90
N TYR A 44 8.86 3.08 -8.81
CA TYR A 44 10.24 3.19 -9.31
C TYR A 44 11.17 2.11 -8.72
N LEU A 45 11.16 1.96 -7.40
CA LEU A 45 12.00 0.96 -6.70
C LEU A 45 11.60 -0.48 -7.05
N THR A 46 10.30 -0.75 -7.13
CA THR A 46 9.79 -2.10 -7.44
C THR A 46 10.12 -2.50 -8.87
N SER A 47 9.83 -1.62 -9.84
CA SER A 47 10.15 -1.83 -11.25
C SER A 47 11.66 -1.99 -11.46
N GLY A 48 12.50 -1.16 -10.84
CA GLY A 48 13.96 -1.26 -10.93
C GLY A 48 14.48 -2.59 -10.39
N SER A 49 13.99 -3.04 -9.23
CA SER A 49 14.36 -4.35 -8.67
C SER A 49 13.91 -5.51 -9.54
N LEU A 50 12.73 -5.44 -10.17
CA LEU A 50 12.24 -6.48 -11.06
C LEU A 50 13.08 -6.56 -12.34
N LEU A 51 13.43 -5.41 -12.91
CA LEU A 51 14.29 -5.33 -14.10
C LEU A 51 15.68 -5.89 -13.81
N ASP A 52 16.28 -5.52 -12.67
CA ASP A 52 17.56 -6.06 -12.23
C ASP A 52 17.53 -7.60 -12.09
N ASP A 53 16.48 -8.15 -11.48
CA ASP A 53 16.30 -9.60 -11.32
C ASP A 53 16.17 -10.28 -12.70
N LEU A 54 15.47 -9.65 -13.66
CA LEU A 54 15.31 -10.16 -15.03
C LEU A 54 16.61 -10.13 -15.83
N GLU A 55 17.38 -9.04 -15.75
CA GLU A 55 18.67 -8.91 -16.44
C GLU A 55 19.71 -9.90 -15.92
N ARG A 56 19.67 -10.20 -14.63
CA ARG A 56 20.56 -11.17 -13.97
C ARG A 56 20.09 -12.63 -14.12
N GLY A 57 18.92 -12.87 -14.71
CA GLY A 57 18.33 -14.20 -14.80
C GLY A 57 17.92 -14.80 -13.45
N GLN A 58 17.71 -13.95 -12.43
CA GLN A 58 17.34 -14.33 -11.06
C GLN A 58 15.85 -14.10 -10.75
N PHE A 59 15.08 -13.70 -11.76
CA PHE A 59 13.65 -13.43 -11.62
C PHE A 59 12.89 -14.66 -11.10
N SER A 60 12.20 -14.48 -9.97
CA SER A 60 11.29 -15.46 -9.41
C SER A 60 10.10 -14.74 -8.80
N ILE A 61 8.94 -14.97 -9.39
CA ILE A 61 7.67 -14.38 -8.93
C ILE A 61 7.31 -14.87 -7.53
N VAL A 62 7.62 -16.13 -7.21
CA VAL A 62 7.42 -16.71 -5.88
C VAL A 62 8.29 -16.01 -4.85
N ASN A 63 9.58 -15.81 -5.16
CA ASN A 63 10.49 -15.10 -4.25
C ASN A 63 10.09 -13.63 -4.08
N PHE A 64 9.60 -12.99 -5.14
CA PHE A 64 9.07 -11.63 -5.08
C PHE A 64 7.91 -11.54 -4.09
N TYR A 65 6.87 -12.36 -4.23
CA TYR A 65 5.72 -12.35 -3.32
C TYR A 65 6.10 -12.75 -1.90
N TRP A 66 6.99 -13.73 -1.73
CA TRP A 66 7.46 -14.16 -0.41
C TRP A 66 8.16 -13.04 0.37
N ARG A 67 9.02 -12.25 -0.29
CA ARG A 67 9.68 -11.09 0.33
C ARG A 67 8.67 -10.02 0.76
N ARG A 68 7.65 -9.77 -0.06
CA ARG A 68 6.59 -8.79 0.21
C ARG A 68 5.70 -9.24 1.37
N ALA A 69 5.24 -10.49 1.34
CA ALA A 69 4.42 -11.09 2.38
C ALA A 69 5.10 -11.02 3.75
N ARG A 70 6.38 -11.40 3.86
CA ARG A 70 7.15 -11.30 5.13
C ARG A 70 7.34 -9.87 5.65
N ARG A 71 7.26 -8.87 4.78
CA ARG A 71 7.40 -7.46 5.16
C ARG A 71 6.06 -6.84 5.56
N ILE A 72 4.96 -7.24 4.94
CA ILE A 72 3.67 -6.53 5.01
C ILE A 72 2.68 -7.25 5.93
N LEU A 73 2.55 -8.58 5.79
CA LEU A 73 1.56 -9.35 6.55
C LEU A 73 1.74 -9.27 8.07
N PRO A 74 2.96 -9.33 8.65
CA PRO A 74 3.11 -9.29 10.10
C PRO A 74 2.54 -8.01 10.71
N ALA A 75 2.87 -6.85 10.11
CA ALA A 75 2.37 -5.57 10.58
C ALA A 75 0.85 -5.43 10.35
N LEU A 76 0.35 -5.89 9.20
CA LEU A 76 -1.08 -5.84 8.89
C LEU A 76 -1.90 -6.69 9.86
N VAL A 77 -1.50 -7.95 10.08
CA VAL A 77 -2.17 -8.86 11.01
C VAL A 77 -2.13 -8.31 12.43
N PHE A 78 -0.99 -7.75 12.84
CA PHE A 78 -0.87 -7.13 14.16
C PHE A 78 -1.84 -5.96 14.34
N VAL A 79 -1.88 -5.03 13.39
CA VAL A 79 -2.81 -3.88 13.43
C VAL A 79 -4.26 -4.35 13.40
N MET A 80 -4.62 -5.30 12.52
CA MET A 80 -5.98 -5.85 12.47
C MET A 80 -6.38 -6.52 13.77
N LEU A 81 -5.50 -7.32 14.40
CA LEU A 81 -5.77 -7.96 15.69
C LEU A 81 -6.00 -6.93 16.79
N LEU A 82 -5.12 -5.94 16.93
CA LEU A 82 -5.29 -4.88 17.93
C LEU A 82 -6.57 -4.08 17.68
N THR A 83 -6.87 -3.76 16.43
CA THR A 83 -8.08 -3.02 16.07
C THR A 83 -9.33 -3.86 16.36
N CYS A 84 -9.32 -5.17 16.11
CA CYS A 84 -10.41 -6.08 16.50
C CYS A 84 -10.62 -6.10 18.01
N ILE A 85 -9.54 -6.22 18.79
CA ILE A 85 -9.64 -6.20 20.26
C ILE A 85 -10.23 -4.87 20.72
N ALA A 86 -9.72 -3.73 20.24
CA ALA A 86 -10.23 -2.42 20.59
C ALA A 86 -11.71 -2.23 20.18
N ALA A 87 -12.10 -2.72 19.00
CA ALA A 87 -13.46 -2.63 18.49
C ALA A 87 -14.48 -3.30 19.42
N LEU A 88 -14.13 -4.41 20.07
CA LEU A 88 -15.01 -5.09 21.02
C LEU A 88 -15.35 -4.26 22.27
N PHE A 89 -14.49 -3.32 22.64
CA PHE A 89 -14.69 -2.46 23.82
C PHE A 89 -15.24 -1.06 23.46
N ILE A 90 -15.02 -0.61 22.22
CA ILE A 90 -15.30 0.76 21.80
C ILE A 90 -16.56 0.88 20.91
N LEU A 91 -16.78 -0.08 20.00
CA LEU A 91 -17.85 0.03 19.00
C LEU A 91 -19.20 -0.49 19.52
N LEU A 92 -20.28 0.14 19.09
CA LEU A 92 -21.63 -0.35 19.34
C LEU A 92 -21.97 -1.54 18.42
N PRO A 93 -22.96 -2.38 18.78
CA PRO A 93 -23.33 -3.55 17.97
C PRO A 93 -23.63 -3.27 16.48
N PRO A 94 -24.31 -2.16 16.11
CA PRO A 94 -24.50 -1.83 14.69
C PRO A 94 -23.18 -1.55 13.95
N ASP A 95 -22.22 -0.90 14.61
CA ASP A 95 -20.94 -0.50 14.03
C ASP A 95 -20.00 -1.70 13.85
N LEU A 96 -20.10 -2.72 14.72
CA LEU A 96 -19.37 -3.98 14.58
C LEU A 96 -19.67 -4.68 13.24
N ARG A 97 -20.89 -4.53 12.71
CA ARG A 97 -21.24 -5.09 11.39
C ARG A 97 -20.45 -4.40 10.28
N GLY A 98 -20.40 -3.07 10.26
CA GLY A 98 -19.60 -2.30 9.30
C GLY A 98 -18.10 -2.55 9.44
N PHE A 99 -17.63 -2.67 10.68
CA PHE A 99 -16.25 -3.00 10.99
C PHE A 99 -15.85 -4.40 10.47
N SER A 100 -16.73 -5.41 10.60
CA SER A 100 -16.47 -6.76 10.09
C SER A 100 -16.24 -6.78 8.57
N LEU A 101 -17.00 -5.97 7.82
CA LEU A 101 -16.80 -5.81 6.38
C LEU A 101 -15.48 -5.11 6.05
N SER A 102 -15.08 -4.14 6.87
CA SER A 102 -13.77 -3.47 6.75
C SER A 102 -12.60 -4.44 6.98
N ILE A 103 -12.75 -5.38 7.92
CA ILE A 103 -11.77 -6.46 8.17
C ILE A 103 -11.67 -7.38 6.95
N ILE A 104 -12.80 -7.83 6.41
CA ILE A 104 -12.82 -8.70 5.21
C ILE A 104 -12.18 -7.97 4.03
N ALA A 105 -12.57 -6.72 3.79
CA ALA A 105 -12.03 -5.92 2.70
C ALA A 105 -10.52 -5.67 2.86
N THR A 106 -10.05 -5.41 4.08
CA THR A 106 -8.61 -5.24 4.36
C THR A 106 -7.84 -6.55 4.16
N SER A 107 -8.38 -7.68 4.66
CA SER A 107 -7.75 -9.00 4.56
C SER A 107 -7.63 -9.50 3.12
N THR A 108 -8.55 -9.07 2.25
CA THR A 108 -8.58 -9.43 0.82
C THR A 108 -7.94 -8.37 -0.08
N PHE A 109 -7.35 -7.31 0.51
CA PHE A 109 -6.79 -6.17 -0.23
C PHE A 109 -7.78 -5.48 -1.18
N TRP A 110 -9.03 -5.38 -0.76
CA TRP A 110 -10.13 -4.66 -1.43
C TRP A 110 -10.62 -3.44 -0.64
N SER A 111 -9.91 -3.04 0.42
CA SER A 111 -10.35 -1.93 1.29
C SER A 111 -10.48 -0.60 0.53
N ASN A 112 -9.68 -0.35 -0.51
CA ASN A 112 -9.83 0.82 -1.36
C ASN A 112 -11.19 0.91 -2.05
N VAL A 113 -11.67 -0.20 -2.62
CA VAL A 113 -12.96 -0.22 -3.30
C VAL A 113 -14.10 -0.24 -2.31
N PHE A 114 -13.94 -0.96 -1.20
CA PHE A 114 -14.94 -1.00 -0.13
C PHE A 114 -15.18 0.41 0.42
N PHE A 115 -14.12 1.12 0.82
CA PHE A 115 -14.26 2.47 1.36
C PHE A 115 -14.76 3.44 0.30
N TRP A 116 -14.24 3.42 -0.93
CA TRP A 116 -14.78 4.25 -2.01
C TRP A 116 -16.30 4.14 -2.21
N LYS A 117 -16.88 2.94 -2.02
CA LYS A 117 -18.33 2.71 -2.15
C LYS A 117 -19.13 3.05 -0.90
N THR A 118 -18.51 3.07 0.27
CA THR A 118 -19.21 3.21 1.56
C THR A 118 -19.04 4.59 2.20
N SER A 119 -17.94 5.29 1.92
CA SER A 119 -17.68 6.64 2.42
C SER A 119 -16.60 7.37 1.61
N SER A 120 -16.57 8.70 1.68
CA SER A 120 -15.42 9.46 1.18
C SER A 120 -14.32 9.53 2.25
N TYR A 121 -13.06 9.35 1.86
CA TYR A 121 -11.90 9.43 2.77
C TYR A 121 -11.79 10.78 3.51
N PHE A 122 -12.39 11.84 2.96
CA PHE A 122 -12.41 13.19 3.53
C PHE A 122 -13.74 13.56 4.20
N SER A 123 -14.64 12.59 4.40
CA SER A 123 -15.89 12.83 5.13
C SER A 123 -15.66 12.95 6.63
N ILE A 124 -16.58 13.60 7.35
CA ILE A 124 -16.53 13.69 8.82
C ILE A 124 -16.61 12.28 9.44
N ASP A 125 -17.35 11.37 8.80
CA ASP A 125 -17.49 9.98 9.23
C ASP A 125 -16.22 9.13 8.99
N ALA A 126 -15.26 9.62 8.21
CA ALA A 126 -13.99 8.94 7.93
C ALA A 126 -13.18 8.67 9.21
N ALA A 127 -13.25 9.57 10.19
CA ALA A 127 -12.58 9.42 11.49
C ALA A 127 -13.15 8.25 12.32
N LEU A 128 -14.38 7.82 12.02
CA LEU A 128 -15.07 6.74 12.73
C LEU A 128 -14.81 5.36 12.12
N LEU A 129 -14.05 5.28 11.01
CA LEU A 129 -13.75 4.04 10.31
C LEU A 129 -12.33 3.56 10.68
N PRO A 130 -12.17 2.59 11.61
CA PRO A 130 -10.87 2.28 12.21
C PRO A 130 -9.80 1.81 11.22
N LEU A 131 -10.22 1.15 10.13
CA LEU A 131 -9.34 0.58 9.11
C LEU A 131 -9.31 1.39 7.82
N LEU A 132 -9.87 2.60 7.80
CA LEU A 132 -9.92 3.42 6.59
C LEU A 132 -8.52 3.64 5.97
N HIS A 133 -7.52 3.86 6.82
CA HIS A 133 -6.13 4.07 6.44
C HIS A 133 -5.47 2.90 5.70
N THR A 134 -6.12 1.73 5.59
CA THR A 134 -5.57 0.57 4.86
C THR A 134 -5.82 0.64 3.35
N TRP A 135 -6.63 1.60 2.86
CA TRP A 135 -6.91 1.72 1.43
C TRP A 135 -5.65 1.86 0.55
N PRO A 136 -4.59 2.64 0.92
CA PRO A 136 -3.41 2.76 0.07
C PRO A 136 -2.62 1.44 0.02
N LEU A 137 -2.68 0.65 1.10
CA LEU A 137 -2.05 -0.66 1.15
C LEU A 137 -2.71 -1.63 0.17
N SER A 138 -4.05 -1.63 0.11
CA SER A 138 -4.79 -2.44 -0.87
C SER A 138 -4.41 -2.08 -2.31
N VAL A 139 -4.27 -0.79 -2.63
CA VAL A 139 -3.80 -0.34 -3.95
C VAL A 139 -2.36 -0.81 -4.23
N ALA A 140 -1.48 -0.72 -3.23
CA ALA A 140 -0.09 -1.19 -3.36
C ALA A 140 -0.02 -2.71 -3.65
N GLU A 141 -0.80 -3.52 -2.93
CA GLU A 141 -0.83 -4.97 -3.13
C GLU A 141 -1.42 -5.36 -4.48
N GLN A 142 -2.49 -4.69 -4.92
CA GLN A 142 -3.03 -4.84 -6.27
C GLN A 142 -1.94 -4.57 -7.31
N TYR A 143 -1.18 -3.47 -7.18
CA TYR A 143 -0.03 -3.20 -8.03
C TYR A 143 1.03 -4.30 -7.96
N TYR A 144 1.36 -4.83 -6.78
CA TYR A 144 2.35 -5.90 -6.64
C TYR A 144 1.94 -7.22 -7.29
N ILE A 145 0.65 -7.51 -7.41
CA ILE A 145 0.16 -8.68 -8.15
C ILE A 145 0.43 -8.54 -9.65
N PHE A 146 0.18 -7.36 -10.22
CA PHE A 146 0.28 -7.16 -11.66
C PHE A 146 1.71 -6.80 -12.13
N ALA A 147 2.45 -6.03 -11.36
CA ALA A 147 3.78 -5.51 -11.73
C ALA A 147 4.79 -6.58 -12.18
N PRO A 148 5.05 -7.68 -11.44
CA PRO A 148 6.04 -8.67 -11.85
C PRO A 148 5.64 -9.40 -13.13
N ILE A 149 4.33 -9.67 -13.30
CA ILE A 149 3.80 -10.34 -14.49
C ILE A 149 3.95 -9.42 -15.69
N LEU A 150 3.49 -8.17 -15.57
CA LEU A 150 3.58 -7.18 -16.64
C LEU A 150 5.04 -6.92 -17.03
N MET A 151 5.93 -6.74 -16.05
CA MET A 151 7.36 -6.50 -16.31
C MET A 151 8.00 -7.70 -17.04
N PHE A 152 7.69 -8.93 -16.63
CA PHE A 152 8.17 -10.13 -17.30
C PHE A 152 7.69 -10.20 -18.76
N LEU A 153 6.40 -9.93 -19.02
CA LEU A 153 5.84 -9.93 -20.37
C LEU A 153 6.47 -8.83 -21.25
N ILE A 154 6.60 -7.60 -20.74
CA ILE A 154 7.26 -6.50 -21.46
C ILE A 154 8.69 -6.89 -21.81
N TYR A 155 9.45 -7.39 -20.84
CA TYR A 155 10.85 -7.81 -21.05
C TYR A 155 10.97 -8.94 -22.09
N ARG A 156 10.02 -9.89 -22.10
CA ARG A 156 10.05 -11.05 -23.02
C ARG A 156 9.65 -10.72 -24.46
N TYR A 157 8.70 -9.80 -24.65
CA TYR A 157 8.02 -9.60 -25.94
C TYR A 157 8.28 -8.24 -26.60
N ILE A 158 8.54 -7.17 -25.84
CA ILE A 158 8.71 -5.81 -26.37
C ILE A 158 10.19 -5.46 -26.61
N GLY A 159 11.10 -6.28 -26.06
CA GLY A 159 12.54 -6.21 -26.32
C GLY A 159 13.30 -5.22 -25.43
N LYS A 160 14.56 -5.55 -25.13
CA LYS A 160 15.42 -4.84 -24.15
C LYS A 160 15.61 -3.34 -24.41
N ARG A 161 15.47 -2.88 -25.66
CA ARG A 161 15.82 -1.51 -26.10
C ARG A 161 15.00 -0.39 -25.45
N TRP A 162 13.80 -0.66 -24.94
CA TRP A 162 12.93 0.36 -24.33
C TRP A 162 13.10 0.51 -22.81
N LEU A 163 13.80 -0.43 -22.15
CA LEU A 163 13.91 -0.48 -20.69
C LEU A 163 15.27 -0.01 -20.15
N THR A 164 16.27 0.17 -21.02
CA THR A 164 17.67 0.44 -20.63
C THR A 164 18.21 1.83 -21.02
N THR A 165 17.35 2.75 -21.47
CA THR A 165 17.69 4.18 -21.62
C THR A 165 17.42 4.94 -20.33
#